data_AF-A0A6A4ED38-F1
#
_entry.id   AF-A0A6A4ED38-F1
#
_cell.length_a   1.000
_cell.length_b   1.000
_cell.length_c   1.000
_cell.angle_alpha   90.00
_cell.angle_beta   90.00
_cell.angle_gamma   90.00
#
_symmetry.space_group_name_H-M   'P 1'
#
loop_
_entity.id
_entity.type
_entity.pdbx_description
1 polymer ?
#
loop_
_entity_poly.entity_id
_entity_poly.type
_entity_poly.pdbx_seq_one_letter_code
_entity_poly.pdbx_strand_id
1 'polypeptide(L)'
;MRELELSLPFLVLFLLLLCVCAALLFHGVDPLRVLRSSFKAPQRPRVSLSGSDGEREALLAVDRKARVRYTGKVPLYTDTIAELAACETPRETEAFIKLIDVHRLLNSKVKAQHFAHFCSSRLELPVLGVSTLATIVLSLQKYAAEPDVVTCIRDCFCAKRNMACLQLKNKVDAKFPMFDLIYHRIRSDTEREAILKHFEAEAAALRASSKFFAPIKLLCDIDDTMLAALFDTRYPELTVYPGVHQFAQELLRRSATIAADSADRHSGYEREDSDEDEDLESGNTGGSKKFKEVQRVAFLTARPEFLRKRSLHELRACGFQHFTLLMGRFANMWGSQRIASGKLRNFVRFKRVFAEHRFVFVGDNGQGDIDLGKELLKNPHLYAVSAVLIHDIIRNHATEKLSQHSYRGKECNQNGIHSFRTYIGASFHLYMLGLLPLSSVVRVVEKTALAYAAIVFDTRKQKQNLAQEILADVAAVVNELPDQQAMALVSSLHDDLVGSGDDDETENNSEQQSEKLTREQQLQQRLEAVRKNAAKPMPLSPNVQETV
;
A
#
# COMPACT_ATOMS: atom_id res chain seq x y z
N MET A 1 -40.17 -1.42 41.35
CA MET A 1 -39.97 -0.31 40.38
C MET A 1 -38.50 0.00 40.13
N ARG A 2 -37.62 0.11 41.14
CA ARG A 2 -36.17 0.38 40.94
C ARG A 2 -35.40 -0.65 40.10
N GLU A 3 -35.75 -1.94 40.18
CA GLU A 3 -35.09 -2.98 39.35
C GLU A 3 -35.50 -2.94 37.87
N LEU A 4 -36.70 -2.42 37.56
CA LEU A 4 -37.16 -2.26 36.18
C LEU A 4 -36.49 -1.06 35.50
N GLU A 5 -36.22 0.01 36.26
CA GLU A 5 -35.52 1.20 35.78
C GLU A 5 -34.03 0.94 35.50
N LEU A 6 -33.38 0.07 36.28
CA LEU A 6 -31.98 -0.33 36.01
C LEU A 6 -31.86 -1.29 34.82
N SER A 7 -32.86 -2.13 34.55
CA SER A 7 -32.82 -3.15 33.49
C SER A 7 -33.27 -2.65 32.12
N LEU A 8 -34.08 -1.59 32.06
CA LEU A 8 -34.53 -0.96 30.82
C LEU A 8 -33.37 -0.56 29.86
N PRO A 9 -32.29 0.13 30.30
CA PRO A 9 -31.19 0.46 29.40
C PRO A 9 -30.45 -0.79 28.88
N PHE A 10 -30.33 -1.85 29.68
CA PHE A 10 -29.73 -3.11 29.23
C PHE A 10 -30.63 -3.83 28.22
N LEU A 11 -31.95 -3.82 28.42
CA LEU A 11 -32.92 -4.40 27.49
C LEU A 11 -32.90 -3.65 26.14
N VAL A 12 -32.86 -2.32 26.18
CA VAL A 12 -32.74 -1.47 24.97
C VAL A 12 -31.41 -1.75 24.26
N LEU A 13 -30.31 -1.83 24.99
CA LEU A 13 -29.00 -2.17 24.41
C LEU A 13 -29.00 -3.58 23.79
N PHE A 14 -29.62 -4.55 24.45
CA PHE A 14 -29.75 -5.92 23.96
C PHE A 14 -30.59 -6.00 22.68
N LEU A 15 -31.74 -5.30 22.65
CA LEU A 15 -32.57 -5.19 21.45
C LEU A 15 -31.84 -4.50 20.30
N LEU A 16 -31.08 -3.43 20.57
CA LEU A 16 -30.23 -2.78 19.58
C LEU A 16 -29.15 -3.74 19.05
N LEU A 17 -28.52 -4.51 19.93
CA LEU A 17 -27.51 -5.51 19.54
C LEU A 17 -28.12 -6.62 18.68
N LEU A 18 -29.32 -7.10 19.03
CA LEU A 18 -30.06 -8.08 18.23
C LEU A 18 -30.44 -7.52 16.86
N CYS A 19 -30.93 -6.28 16.78
CA CYS A 19 -31.23 -5.62 15.52
C CYS A 19 -29.96 -5.47 14.65
N VAL A 20 -28.82 -5.14 15.26
CA VAL A 20 -27.52 -5.08 14.55
C VAL A 20 -27.10 -6.47 14.07
N CYS A 21 -27.22 -7.51 14.89
CA CYS A 21 -26.89 -8.89 14.49
C CYS A 21 -27.78 -9.38 13.35
N ALA A 22 -29.09 -9.11 13.43
CA ALA A 22 -30.02 -9.43 12.37
C ALA A 22 -29.67 -8.68 11.07
N ALA A 23 -29.38 -7.36 11.15
CA ALA A 23 -28.98 -6.57 9.99
C ALA A 23 -27.68 -7.08 9.35
N LEU A 24 -26.67 -7.45 10.15
CA LEU A 24 -25.43 -8.05 9.65
C LEU A 24 -25.70 -9.36 8.91
N LEU A 25 -26.52 -10.25 9.48
CA LEU A 25 -26.92 -11.51 8.85
C LEU A 25 -27.70 -11.27 7.53
N PHE A 26 -28.61 -10.29 7.50
CA PHE A 26 -29.32 -9.89 6.28
C PHE A 26 -28.38 -9.40 5.17
N HIS A 27 -27.25 -8.80 5.55
CA HIS A 27 -26.20 -8.38 4.62
C HIS A 27 -25.13 -9.45 4.33
N GLY A 28 -25.33 -10.68 4.83
CA GLY A 28 -24.42 -11.81 4.63
C GLY A 28 -23.11 -11.72 5.44
N VAL A 29 -23.11 -10.92 6.51
CA VAL A 29 -21.98 -10.77 7.44
C VAL A 29 -22.28 -11.57 8.70
N ASP A 30 -21.39 -12.49 9.09
CA ASP A 30 -21.51 -13.23 10.35
C ASP A 30 -21.19 -12.32 11.56
N PRO A 31 -22.16 -12.05 12.46
CA PRO A 31 -21.95 -11.20 13.64
C PRO A 31 -20.83 -11.73 14.56
N LEU A 32 -20.69 -13.05 14.69
CA LEU A 32 -19.64 -13.66 15.51
C LEU A 32 -18.27 -13.47 14.85
N ARG A 33 -18.22 -13.45 13.52
CA ARG A 33 -16.99 -13.18 12.77
C ARG A 33 -16.57 -11.72 12.89
N VAL A 34 -17.52 -10.78 12.80
CA VAL A 34 -17.28 -9.34 13.07
C VAL A 34 -16.83 -9.11 14.51
N LEU A 35 -17.42 -9.83 15.47
CA LEU A 35 -17.03 -9.75 16.87
C LEU A 35 -15.62 -10.32 17.07
N ARG A 36 -15.31 -11.48 16.51
CA ARG A 36 -13.98 -12.11 16.62
C ARG A 36 -12.91 -11.31 15.91
N SER A 37 -13.17 -10.82 14.70
CA SER A 37 -12.30 -9.86 14.01
C SER A 37 -12.14 -8.59 14.83
N SER A 38 -13.10 -8.27 15.70
CA SER A 38 -13.02 -7.14 16.61
C SER A 38 -12.09 -7.28 17.80
N PHE A 39 -11.75 -8.50 18.21
CA PHE A 39 -10.94 -8.78 19.40
C PHE A 39 -9.66 -9.60 19.14
N LYS A 40 -9.55 -10.29 18.00
CA LYS A 40 -8.36 -11.09 17.64
C LYS A 40 -7.31 -10.25 16.90
N ALA A 41 -6.04 -10.52 17.15
CA ALA A 41 -4.93 -9.95 16.39
C ALA A 41 -4.76 -10.66 15.04
N PRO A 42 -4.31 -9.96 13.98
CA PRO A 42 -4.04 -10.58 12.68
C PRO A 42 -3.06 -11.74 12.76
N GLN A 43 -3.33 -12.82 12.03
CA GLN A 43 -2.39 -13.92 11.87
C GLN A 43 -1.44 -13.60 10.72
N ARG A 44 -0.20 -13.28 11.08
CA ARG A 44 0.89 -13.23 10.11
C ARG A 44 1.62 -14.57 10.13
N PRO A 45 1.68 -15.28 8.99
CA PRO A 45 2.59 -16.41 8.86
C PRO A 45 4.01 -15.92 9.17
N ARG A 46 4.64 -16.44 10.23
CA ARG A 46 6.02 -16.09 10.58
C ARG A 46 6.94 -16.73 9.55
N VAL A 47 7.13 -16.05 8.42
CA VAL A 47 8.22 -16.39 7.51
C VAL A 47 9.48 -15.83 8.16
N SER A 48 10.32 -16.71 8.69
CA SER A 48 11.71 -16.39 9.03
C SER A 48 12.45 -16.05 7.75
N LEU A 49 12.26 -14.82 7.25
CA LEU A 49 13.09 -14.25 6.21
C LEU A 49 14.45 -14.01 6.85
N SER A 50 15.39 -14.93 6.60
CA SER A 50 16.82 -14.80 6.92
C SER A 50 17.51 -13.54 6.34
N GLY A 51 16.76 -12.54 5.87
CA GLY A 51 17.27 -11.23 5.44
C GLY A 51 16.48 -10.02 5.94
N SER A 52 15.35 -10.20 6.63
CA SER A 52 14.50 -9.07 7.08
C SER A 52 14.73 -8.71 8.55
N ASP A 53 15.10 -9.66 9.40
CA ASP A 53 15.41 -9.35 10.80
C ASP A 53 16.78 -8.66 10.91
N GLY A 54 17.71 -8.95 9.99
CA GLY A 54 18.96 -8.19 9.82
C GLY A 54 18.72 -6.76 9.35
N GLU A 55 17.76 -6.49 8.45
CA GLU A 55 17.37 -5.12 8.07
C GLU A 55 16.55 -4.43 9.17
N ARG A 56 15.77 -5.17 9.95
CA ARG A 56 14.98 -4.63 11.08
C ARG A 56 15.89 -4.30 12.27
N GLU A 57 16.87 -5.15 12.57
CA GLU A 57 17.93 -4.86 13.53
C GLU A 57 18.90 -3.81 12.98
N ALA A 58 19.24 -3.79 11.68
CA ALA A 58 20.06 -2.73 11.10
C ALA A 58 19.34 -1.38 11.08
N LEU A 59 18.04 -1.31 10.77
CA LEU A 59 17.27 -0.06 10.86
C LEU A 59 17.11 0.41 12.31
N LEU A 60 16.92 -0.51 13.26
CA LEU A 60 16.87 -0.19 14.70
C LEU A 60 18.26 0.02 15.33
N ALA A 61 19.33 -0.48 14.72
CA ALA A 61 20.71 -0.34 15.16
C ALA A 61 21.41 0.86 14.51
N VAL A 62 21.03 1.25 13.29
CA VAL A 62 21.45 2.50 12.63
C VAL A 62 20.87 3.69 13.41
N ASP A 63 19.62 3.60 13.87
CA ASP A 63 19.00 4.59 14.79
C ASP A 63 19.66 4.60 16.19
N ARG A 64 20.43 3.55 16.55
CA ARG A 64 21.18 3.46 17.81
C ARG A 64 22.67 3.80 17.67
N LYS A 65 23.25 3.66 16.47
CA LYS A 65 24.68 3.83 16.20
C LYS A 65 25.05 5.17 15.54
N ALA A 66 24.08 5.93 15.03
CA ALA A 66 24.29 7.34 14.69
C ALA A 66 24.15 8.28 15.92
N ARG A 67 24.56 7.82 17.12
CA ARG A 67 24.91 8.74 18.21
C ARG A 67 26.35 9.18 18.00
N VAL A 68 26.53 10.12 17.07
CA VAL A 68 27.65 11.05 17.18
C VAL A 68 27.58 11.63 18.59
N ARG A 69 28.67 11.47 19.36
CA ARG A 69 28.84 12.12 20.65
C ARG A 69 28.78 13.63 20.44
N TYR A 70 27.58 14.20 20.55
CA TYR A 70 27.46 15.62 20.81
C TYR A 70 27.66 15.83 22.31
N THR A 71 28.90 16.10 22.69
CA THR A 71 29.26 16.62 24.00
C THR A 71 28.89 18.10 24.04
N GLY A 72 27.62 18.41 24.24
CA GLY A 72 27.14 19.79 24.33
C GLY A 72 25.67 19.83 24.71
N LYS A 73 25.28 20.75 25.59
CA LYS A 73 23.87 20.97 25.98
C LYS A 73 23.02 21.19 24.73
N VAL A 74 21.77 20.70 24.73
CA VAL A 74 20.79 21.02 23.67
C VAL A 74 20.76 22.55 23.53
N PRO A 75 21.04 23.12 22.35
CA PRO A 75 21.10 24.56 22.19
C PRO A 75 19.77 25.19 22.55
N LEU A 76 19.81 26.33 23.24
CA LEU A 76 18.61 27.08 23.56
C LEU A 76 18.00 27.59 22.25
N TYR A 77 16.67 27.56 22.17
CA TYR A 77 15.95 28.01 20.97
C TYR A 77 16.34 29.43 20.56
N THR A 78 16.57 30.32 21.53
CA THR A 78 16.99 31.70 21.27
C THR A 78 18.33 31.78 20.56
N ASP A 79 19.29 30.96 20.99
CA ASP A 79 20.66 30.96 20.47
C ASP A 79 20.64 30.40 19.05
N THR A 80 19.87 29.32 18.82
CA THR A 80 19.69 28.76 17.48
C THR A 80 19.04 29.74 16.50
N ILE A 81 18.02 30.50 16.93
CA ILE A 81 17.41 31.50 16.04
C ILE A 81 18.35 32.67 15.78
N ALA A 82 19.16 33.08 16.77
CA ALA A 82 20.16 34.12 16.58
C ALA A 82 21.26 33.69 15.60
N GLU A 83 21.75 32.46 15.70
CA GLU A 83 22.72 31.88 14.76
C GLU A 83 22.13 31.72 13.36
N LEU A 84 20.88 31.25 13.24
CA LEU A 84 20.18 31.17 11.97
C LEU A 84 19.96 32.55 11.35
N ALA A 85 19.70 33.58 12.16
CA ALA A 85 19.56 34.96 11.72
C ALA A 85 20.89 35.61 11.29
N ALA A 86 22.01 35.07 11.77
CA ALA A 86 23.36 35.53 11.45
C ALA A 86 23.93 34.87 10.18
N CYS A 87 23.29 33.84 9.64
CA CYS A 87 23.67 33.26 8.36
C CYS A 87 23.49 34.30 7.24
N GLU A 88 24.56 34.60 6.51
CA GLU A 88 24.54 35.63 5.46
C GLU A 88 24.13 35.05 4.11
N THR A 89 24.34 33.75 3.91
CA THR A 89 24.03 33.07 2.64
C THR A 89 22.95 31.99 2.79
N PRO A 90 22.18 31.71 1.72
CA PRO A 90 21.26 30.57 1.70
C PRO A 90 21.96 29.23 1.96
N ARG A 91 23.21 29.08 1.49
CA ARG A 91 24.01 27.86 1.72
C ARG A 91 24.34 27.64 3.19
N GLU A 92 24.73 28.70 3.90
CA GLU A 92 24.95 28.63 5.36
C GLU A 92 23.66 28.29 6.09
N THR A 93 22.55 28.93 5.71
CA THR A 93 21.22 28.66 6.27
C THR A 93 20.84 27.19 6.10
N GLU A 94 21.04 26.63 4.91
CA GLU A 94 20.76 25.22 4.63
C GLU A 94 21.66 24.27 5.41
N ALA A 95 22.97 24.54 5.45
CA ALA A 95 23.91 23.74 6.22
C ALA A 95 23.54 23.73 7.71
N PHE A 96 23.15 24.87 8.25
CA PHE A 96 22.72 25.01 9.64
C PHE A 96 21.42 24.26 9.93
N ILE A 97 20.38 24.41 9.09
CA ILE A 97 19.12 23.68 9.24
C ILE A 97 19.34 22.15 9.11
N LYS A 98 20.24 21.70 8.25
CA LYS A 98 20.60 20.27 8.11
C LYS A 98 21.25 19.70 9.37
N LEU A 99 22.12 20.47 10.03
CA LEU A 99 22.82 20.04 11.24
C LEU A 99 21.91 19.98 12.47
N ILE A 100 20.84 20.76 12.47
CA ILE A 100 20.00 20.95 13.64
C ILE A 100 18.73 20.12 13.56
N ASP A 101 18.42 19.40 14.65
CA ASP A 101 17.14 18.73 14.82
C ASP A 101 16.04 19.75 15.17
N VAL A 102 15.58 20.49 14.14
CA VAL A 102 14.57 21.55 14.26
C VAL A 102 13.29 21.00 14.89
N HIS A 103 12.93 19.74 14.64
CA HIS A 103 11.79 19.08 15.25
C HIS A 103 11.86 19.05 16.78
N ARG A 104 13.04 18.83 17.36
CA ARG A 104 13.23 18.84 18.82
C ARG A 104 13.19 20.25 19.39
N LEU A 105 13.68 21.24 18.63
CA LEU A 105 13.69 22.64 19.07
C LEU A 105 12.28 23.24 19.16
N LEU A 106 11.41 22.90 18.19
CA LEU A 106 10.03 23.35 18.14
C LEU A 106 9.13 22.51 19.07
N ASN A 107 9.43 22.56 20.37
CA ASN A 107 8.70 21.80 21.38
C ASN A 107 7.43 22.50 21.92
N SER A 108 7.19 23.76 21.54
CA SER A 108 6.02 24.53 21.95
C SER A 108 5.37 25.27 20.78
N LYS A 109 4.08 25.55 20.93
CA LYS A 109 3.32 26.34 19.95
C LYS A 109 3.96 27.71 19.69
N VAL A 110 4.37 28.41 20.75
CA VAL A 110 4.97 29.75 20.67
C VAL A 110 6.25 29.72 19.84
N LYS A 111 7.14 28.73 20.07
CA LYS A 111 8.37 28.57 19.28
C LYS A 111 8.08 28.25 17.82
N ALA A 112 7.07 27.42 17.54
CA ALA A 112 6.67 27.10 16.17
C ALA A 112 6.13 28.34 15.44
N GLN A 113 5.29 29.15 16.08
CA GLN A 113 4.80 30.41 15.50
C GLN A 113 5.92 31.42 15.26
N HIS A 114 6.82 31.59 16.24
CA HIS A 114 7.97 32.46 16.08
C HIS A 114 8.91 31.99 14.96
N PHE A 115 9.16 30.68 14.85
CA PHE A 115 9.96 30.11 13.77
C PHE A 115 9.28 30.26 12.40
N ALA A 116 7.96 30.05 12.32
CA ALA A 116 7.19 30.27 11.10
C ALA A 116 7.27 31.74 10.65
N HIS A 117 7.11 32.69 11.58
CA HIS A 117 7.27 34.11 11.31
C HIS A 117 8.69 34.45 10.84
N PHE A 118 9.71 33.89 11.51
CA PHE A 118 11.10 34.02 11.09
C PHE A 118 11.31 33.51 9.65
N CYS A 119 10.81 32.33 9.32
CA CYS A 119 10.90 31.76 7.97
C CYS A 119 10.26 32.70 6.93
N SER A 120 9.05 33.19 7.19
CA SER A 120 8.34 34.07 6.25
C SER A 120 8.93 35.48 6.12
N SER A 121 9.67 35.97 7.13
CA SER A 121 10.19 37.34 7.15
C SER A 121 11.68 37.46 6.82
N ARG A 122 12.46 36.40 7.05
CA ARG A 122 13.92 36.42 6.95
C ARG A 122 14.48 35.44 5.93
N LEU A 123 13.76 34.37 5.60
CA LEU A 123 14.26 33.36 4.66
C LEU A 123 13.68 33.55 3.27
N GLU A 124 14.56 33.50 2.27
CA GLU A 124 14.16 33.44 0.85
C GLU A 124 13.81 32.00 0.45
N LEU A 125 12.61 31.55 0.85
CA LEU A 125 12.15 30.17 0.65
C LEU A 125 12.34 29.60 -0.79
N PRO A 126 12.16 30.37 -1.89
CA PRO A 126 12.38 29.86 -3.25
C PRO A 126 13.82 29.40 -3.53
N VAL A 127 14.79 30.06 -2.88
CA VAL A 127 16.22 29.80 -3.07
C VAL A 127 16.67 28.56 -2.27
N LEU A 128 16.01 28.27 -1.15
CA LEU A 128 16.33 27.11 -0.31
C LEU A 128 16.05 25.79 -1.02
N GLY A 129 16.95 24.82 -0.86
CA GLY A 129 16.81 23.49 -1.42
C GLY A 129 15.59 22.72 -0.92
N VAL A 130 15.12 21.77 -1.72
CA VAL A 130 13.94 20.93 -1.46
C VAL A 130 14.03 20.20 -0.12
N SER A 131 15.20 19.69 0.28
CA SER A 131 15.37 19.01 1.57
C SER A 131 15.26 19.94 2.78
N THR A 132 15.73 21.18 2.63
CA THR A 132 15.61 22.19 3.68
C THR A 132 14.14 22.57 3.86
N LEU A 133 13.42 22.82 2.77
CA LEU A 133 11.98 23.08 2.83
C LEU A 133 11.19 21.89 3.38
N ALA A 134 11.54 20.65 3.02
CA ALA A 134 10.92 19.46 3.60
C ALA A 134 11.14 19.40 5.11
N THR A 135 12.35 19.72 5.59
CA THR A 135 12.71 19.77 7.01
C THR A 135 11.90 20.84 7.76
N ILE A 136 11.75 22.04 7.18
CA ILE A 136 10.93 23.11 7.74
C ILE A 136 9.46 22.67 7.86
N VAL A 137 8.87 22.15 6.77
CA VAL A 137 7.47 21.66 6.74
C VAL A 137 7.25 20.56 7.77
N LEU A 138 8.15 19.57 7.82
CA LEU A 138 8.06 18.46 8.77
C LEU A 138 8.19 18.95 10.20
N SER A 139 9.05 19.94 10.48
CA SER A 139 9.22 20.51 11.82
C SER A 139 7.97 21.27 12.28
N LEU A 140 7.29 21.92 11.35
CA LEU A 140 6.08 22.72 11.61
C LEU A 140 4.77 21.92 11.60
N GLN A 141 4.72 20.74 10.97
CA GLN A 141 3.47 19.98 10.74
C GLN A 141 2.61 19.75 11.98
N LYS A 142 3.23 19.56 13.15
CA LYS A 142 2.52 19.32 14.43
C LYS A 142 1.67 20.54 14.85
N TYR A 143 2.08 21.73 14.42
CA TYR A 143 1.48 23.02 14.76
C TYR A 143 0.74 23.65 13.58
N ALA A 144 0.50 22.92 12.49
CA ALA A 144 -0.18 23.43 11.28
C ALA A 144 -1.67 23.83 11.48
N ALA A 145 -2.19 23.66 12.69
CA ALA A 145 -3.49 24.21 13.07
C ALA A 145 -3.43 25.74 13.31
N GLU A 146 -2.24 26.29 13.53
CA GLU A 146 -2.02 27.72 13.82
C GLU A 146 -1.89 28.54 12.53
N PRO A 147 -2.54 29.72 12.43
CA PRO A 147 -2.56 30.54 11.20
C PRO A 147 -1.19 30.87 10.62
N ASP A 148 -0.25 31.32 11.47
CA ASP A 148 1.09 31.72 11.01
C ASP A 148 1.88 30.50 10.51
N VAL A 149 1.71 29.36 11.18
CA VAL A 149 2.39 28.11 10.85
C VAL A 149 1.89 27.54 9.54
N VAL A 150 0.57 27.51 9.32
CA VAL A 150 0.02 27.02 8.05
C VAL A 150 0.40 27.93 6.88
N THR A 151 0.41 29.25 7.09
CA THR A 151 0.86 30.22 6.08
C THR A 151 2.29 29.91 5.66
N CYS A 152 3.20 29.70 6.63
CA CYS A 152 4.58 29.33 6.35
C CYS A 152 4.69 27.96 5.62
N ILE A 153 3.91 26.96 6.03
CA ILE A 153 3.87 25.65 5.34
C ILE A 153 3.38 25.80 3.90
N ARG A 154 2.34 26.60 3.65
CA ARG A 154 1.87 26.93 2.30
C ARG A 154 3.00 27.56 1.50
N ASP A 155 3.66 28.57 2.04
CA ASP A 155 4.72 29.30 1.36
C ASP A 155 5.90 28.38 1.00
N CYS A 156 6.26 27.44 1.88
CA CYS A 156 7.27 26.41 1.59
C CYS A 156 6.87 25.54 0.38
N PHE A 157 5.60 25.10 0.30
CA PHE A 157 5.14 24.31 -0.85
C PHE A 157 5.08 25.15 -2.13
N CYS A 158 4.59 26.40 -2.05
CA CYS A 158 4.46 27.31 -3.17
C CYS A 158 5.82 27.84 -3.68
N ALA A 159 6.88 27.75 -2.87
CA ALA A 159 8.23 28.15 -3.24
C ALA A 159 8.85 27.26 -4.33
N LYS A 160 8.39 26.01 -4.47
CA LYS A 160 8.91 25.07 -5.47
C LYS A 160 7.90 24.80 -6.58
N ARG A 161 8.42 24.62 -7.79
CA ARG A 161 7.67 24.41 -9.03
C ARG A 161 8.12 23.14 -9.75
N ASN A 162 7.30 22.64 -10.65
CA ASN A 162 7.55 21.48 -11.50
C ASN A 162 8.14 20.30 -10.70
N MET A 163 9.28 19.76 -11.13
CA MET A 163 9.90 18.60 -10.54
C MET A 163 10.32 18.83 -9.08
N ALA A 164 10.81 20.02 -8.73
CA ALA A 164 11.15 20.36 -7.36
C ALA A 164 9.94 20.35 -6.41
N CYS A 165 8.75 20.74 -6.91
CA CYS A 165 7.50 20.61 -6.15
C CYS A 165 7.16 19.14 -5.89
N LEU A 166 7.27 18.27 -6.91
CA LEU A 166 7.08 16.84 -6.77
C LEU A 166 8.09 16.21 -5.78
N GLN A 167 9.37 16.57 -5.88
CA GLN A 167 10.41 16.11 -4.95
C GLN A 167 10.08 16.52 -3.51
N LEU A 168 9.69 17.78 -3.28
CA LEU A 168 9.31 18.27 -1.95
C LEU A 168 8.14 17.48 -1.38
N LYS A 169 7.11 17.23 -2.18
CA LYS A 169 5.96 16.42 -1.77
C LYS A 169 6.36 15.00 -1.40
N ASN A 170 7.23 14.35 -2.19
CA ASN A 170 7.68 12.99 -1.92
C ASN A 170 8.54 12.92 -0.64
N LYS A 171 9.46 13.88 -0.42
CA LYS A 171 10.27 13.94 0.80
C LYS A 171 9.41 14.14 2.06
N VAL A 172 8.42 15.02 2.00
CA VAL A 172 7.47 15.20 3.11
C VAL A 172 6.65 13.92 3.31
N ASP A 173 6.05 13.37 2.24
CA ASP A 173 5.23 12.14 2.32
C ASP A 173 6.03 10.96 2.88
N ALA A 174 7.31 10.80 2.51
CA ALA A 174 8.17 9.74 3.01
C ALA A 174 8.27 9.75 4.54
N LYS A 175 8.31 10.93 5.18
CA LYS A 175 8.45 11.07 6.64
C LYS A 175 7.10 11.22 7.37
N PHE A 176 6.13 11.89 6.77
CA PHE A 176 4.80 12.12 7.35
C PHE A 176 3.71 12.07 6.28
N PRO A 177 2.60 11.34 6.46
CA PRO A 177 1.57 11.21 5.43
C PRO A 177 1.04 12.56 4.96
N MET A 178 1.26 12.91 3.69
CA MET A 178 0.85 14.21 3.13
C MET A 178 -0.67 14.41 3.26
N PHE A 179 -1.45 13.34 3.12
CA PHE A 179 -2.90 13.41 3.33
C PHE A 179 -3.27 13.87 4.74
N ASP A 180 -2.58 13.36 5.77
CA ASP A 180 -2.84 13.74 7.16
C ASP A 180 -2.39 15.20 7.41
N LEU A 181 -1.29 15.64 6.80
CA LEU A 181 -0.86 17.04 6.87
C LEU A 181 -1.94 17.97 6.31
N ILE A 182 -2.37 17.72 5.07
CA ILE A 182 -3.27 18.60 4.34
C ILE A 182 -4.69 18.57 4.91
N TYR A 183 -5.25 17.39 5.21
CA TYR A 183 -6.66 17.27 5.61
C TYR A 183 -6.91 17.11 7.11
N HIS A 184 -5.90 16.74 7.92
CA HIS A 184 -6.09 16.54 9.37
C HIS A 184 -5.32 17.55 10.23
N ARG A 185 -4.14 18.03 9.80
CA ARG A 185 -3.36 19.03 10.54
C ARG A 185 -3.78 20.46 10.20
N ILE A 186 -3.93 20.75 8.91
CA ILE A 186 -4.33 22.09 8.44
C ILE A 186 -5.83 22.32 8.64
N ARG A 187 -6.17 23.28 9.50
CA ARG A 187 -7.57 23.67 9.78
C ARG A 187 -8.11 24.71 8.80
N SER A 188 -7.27 25.62 8.33
CA SER A 188 -7.68 26.69 7.41
C SER A 188 -8.01 26.12 6.03
N ASP A 189 -9.28 26.22 5.63
CA ASP A 189 -9.73 25.79 4.31
C ASP A 189 -9.11 26.63 3.19
N THR A 190 -8.93 27.94 3.41
CA THR A 190 -8.30 28.86 2.47
C THR A 190 -6.86 28.45 2.17
N GLU A 191 -6.07 28.19 3.22
CA GLU A 191 -4.66 27.80 3.06
C GLU A 191 -4.54 26.41 2.45
N ARG A 192 -5.39 25.46 2.89
CA ARG A 192 -5.45 24.12 2.31
C ARG A 192 -5.73 24.18 0.81
N GLU A 193 -6.71 25.00 0.40
CA GLU A 193 -7.10 25.15 -0.99
C GLU A 193 -6.01 25.83 -1.83
N ALA A 194 -5.28 26.80 -1.26
CA ALA A 194 -4.13 27.40 -1.92
C ALA A 194 -3.03 26.38 -2.21
N ILE A 195 -2.68 25.53 -1.24
CA ILE A 195 -1.70 24.44 -1.41
C ILE A 195 -2.17 23.45 -2.48
N LEU A 196 -3.43 23.02 -2.43
CA LEU A 196 -3.97 22.04 -3.38
C LEU A 196 -4.02 22.59 -4.80
N LYS A 197 -4.42 23.86 -4.98
CA LYS A 197 -4.40 24.53 -6.30
C LYS A 197 -2.99 24.62 -6.86
N HIS A 198 -1.99 24.93 -6.01
CA HIS A 198 -0.59 24.91 -6.41
C HIS A 198 -0.17 23.51 -6.88
N PHE A 199 -0.47 22.47 -6.11
CA PHE A 199 -0.16 21.08 -6.51
C PHE A 199 -0.83 20.68 -7.83
N GLU A 200 -2.09 21.06 -8.03
CA GLU A 200 -2.84 20.77 -9.25
C GLU A 200 -2.26 21.51 -10.47
N ALA A 201 -1.86 22.78 -10.31
CA ALA A 201 -1.24 23.58 -11.35
C ALA A 201 0.14 23.02 -11.76
N GLU A 202 1.01 22.73 -10.80
CA GLU A 202 2.34 22.16 -11.06
C GLU A 202 2.25 20.75 -11.65
N ALA A 203 1.28 19.95 -11.22
CA ALA A 203 1.02 18.64 -11.81
C ALA A 203 0.53 18.73 -13.27
N ALA A 204 -0.33 19.70 -13.58
CA ALA A 204 -0.78 19.95 -14.95
C ALA A 204 0.39 20.35 -15.87
N ALA A 205 1.27 21.23 -15.39
CA ALA A 205 2.48 21.63 -16.11
C ALA A 205 3.41 20.43 -16.38
N LEU A 206 3.65 19.57 -15.37
CA LEU A 206 4.45 18.36 -15.53
C LEU A 206 3.85 17.40 -16.54
N ARG A 207 2.54 17.17 -16.49
CA ARG A 207 1.83 16.23 -17.39
C ARG A 207 1.78 16.71 -18.84
N ALA A 208 1.90 18.01 -19.09
CA ALA A 208 2.02 18.54 -20.44
C ALA A 208 3.38 18.19 -21.10
N SER A 209 4.39 17.81 -20.31
CA SER A 209 5.70 17.38 -20.82
C SER A 209 5.65 15.93 -21.30
N SER A 210 6.04 15.70 -22.55
CA SER A 210 6.21 14.35 -23.12
C SER A 210 7.33 13.53 -22.46
N LYS A 211 8.22 14.20 -21.70
CA LYS A 211 9.33 13.55 -20.99
C LYS A 211 8.93 13.09 -19.60
N PHE A 212 7.80 13.55 -19.06
CA PHE A 212 7.36 13.22 -17.70
C PHE A 212 6.55 11.92 -17.71
N PHE A 213 6.99 10.96 -16.91
CA PHE A 213 6.25 9.73 -16.69
C PHE A 213 5.64 9.76 -15.30
N ALA A 214 4.30 9.79 -15.25
CA ALA A 214 3.57 9.83 -13.99
C ALA A 214 3.93 8.62 -13.10
N PRO A 215 4.41 8.84 -11.85
CA PRO A 215 4.60 7.76 -10.89
C PRO A 215 3.25 7.14 -10.47
N ILE A 216 3.30 5.94 -9.91
CA ILE A 216 2.12 5.14 -9.56
C ILE A 216 1.89 5.19 -8.04
N LYS A 217 0.66 5.45 -7.59
CA LYS A 217 0.25 5.22 -6.21
C LYS A 217 -0.73 4.05 -6.10
N LEU A 218 -0.51 3.22 -5.08
CA LEU A 218 -1.40 2.13 -4.73
C LEU A 218 -2.46 2.61 -3.75
N LEU A 219 -3.71 2.50 -4.16
CA LEU A 219 -4.90 2.67 -3.31
C LEU A 219 -5.49 1.29 -3.04
N CYS A 220 -5.57 0.89 -1.78
CA CYS A 220 -5.98 -0.46 -1.42
C CYS A 220 -7.06 -0.44 -0.33
N ASP A 221 -8.14 -1.19 -0.48
CA ASP A 221 -9.01 -1.49 0.66
C ASP A 221 -8.29 -2.38 1.71
N ILE A 222 -8.90 -2.57 2.88
CA ILE A 222 -8.34 -3.39 3.96
C ILE A 222 -9.08 -4.72 4.07
N ASP A 223 -10.40 -4.65 4.25
CA ASP A 223 -11.20 -5.78 4.71
C ASP A 223 -11.53 -6.68 3.52
N ASP A 224 -11.16 -7.96 3.60
CA ASP A 224 -11.24 -8.93 2.51
C ASP A 224 -10.46 -8.59 1.23
N THR A 225 -9.73 -7.48 1.21
CA THR A 225 -8.74 -7.14 0.18
C THR A 225 -7.32 -7.47 0.62
N MET A 226 -6.95 -7.07 1.84
CA MET A 226 -5.60 -7.29 2.40
C MET A 226 -5.58 -8.42 3.43
N LEU A 227 -6.69 -8.57 4.13
CA LEU A 227 -6.89 -9.47 5.25
C LEU A 227 -8.23 -10.19 5.08
N ALA A 228 -8.28 -11.50 5.24
CA ALA A 228 -9.54 -12.25 5.26
C ALA A 228 -10.32 -11.92 6.55
N ALA A 229 -11.18 -10.90 6.52
CA ALA A 229 -11.68 -10.22 7.71
C ALA A 229 -13.19 -10.36 7.91
N LEU A 230 -14.00 -10.28 6.85
CA LEU A 230 -15.46 -10.23 6.96
C LEU A 230 -16.10 -11.43 6.24
N PHE A 231 -15.77 -11.64 4.98
CA PHE A 231 -16.51 -12.54 4.10
C PHE A 231 -15.68 -13.75 3.63
N ASP A 232 -14.41 -13.59 3.31
CA ASP A 232 -13.65 -14.64 2.60
C ASP A 232 -13.40 -15.87 3.49
N THR A 233 -13.93 -17.03 3.12
CA THR A 233 -13.80 -18.27 3.89
C THR A 233 -12.78 -19.24 3.31
N ARG A 234 -12.12 -18.87 2.20
CA ARG A 234 -11.00 -19.62 1.65
C ARG A 234 -9.78 -19.62 2.57
N TYR A 235 -9.72 -18.69 3.52
CA TYR A 235 -8.62 -18.53 4.46
C TYR A 235 -9.12 -18.56 5.90
N PRO A 236 -8.29 -19.03 6.85
CA PRO A 236 -8.52 -18.81 8.26
C PRO A 236 -8.74 -17.31 8.56
N GLU A 237 -9.56 -17.01 9.55
CA GLU A 237 -9.89 -15.64 9.94
C GLU A 237 -8.63 -14.81 10.23
N LEU A 238 -8.60 -13.59 9.71
CA LEU A 238 -7.51 -12.64 9.85
C LEU A 238 -6.18 -13.13 9.26
N THR A 239 -6.23 -13.99 8.26
CA THR A 239 -5.08 -14.32 7.44
C THR A 239 -4.77 -13.14 6.52
N VAL A 240 -3.54 -12.65 6.57
CA VAL A 240 -3.01 -11.74 5.54
C VAL A 240 -2.88 -12.53 4.24
N TYR A 241 -3.49 -12.07 3.15
CA TYR A 241 -3.47 -12.83 1.91
C TYR A 241 -2.03 -13.06 1.41
N PRO A 242 -1.68 -14.30 1.00
CA PRO A 242 -0.39 -14.61 0.41
C PRO A 242 -0.05 -13.67 -0.76
N GLY A 243 1.20 -13.21 -0.79
CA GLY A 243 1.70 -12.35 -1.87
C GLY A 243 1.34 -10.86 -1.76
N VAL A 244 0.34 -10.46 -0.95
CA VAL A 244 -0.15 -9.06 -0.92
C VAL A 244 0.93 -8.04 -0.58
N HIS A 245 1.81 -8.38 0.36
CA HIS A 245 2.93 -7.52 0.74
C HIS A 245 3.93 -7.34 -0.41
N GLN A 246 4.28 -8.44 -1.07
CA GLN A 246 5.22 -8.40 -2.19
C GLN A 246 4.61 -7.66 -3.38
N PHE A 247 3.32 -7.87 -3.66
CA PHE A 247 2.58 -7.14 -4.69
C PHE A 247 2.66 -5.62 -4.46
N ALA A 248 2.33 -5.17 -3.24
CA ALA A 248 2.41 -3.76 -2.89
C ALA A 248 3.84 -3.22 -3.01
N GLN A 249 4.83 -3.97 -2.52
CA GLN A 249 6.24 -3.59 -2.58
C GLN A 249 6.73 -3.44 -4.03
N GLU A 250 6.38 -4.37 -4.93
CA GLU A 250 6.78 -4.30 -6.33
C GLU A 250 6.20 -3.10 -7.06
N LEU A 251 4.94 -2.76 -6.78
CA LEU A 251 4.30 -1.59 -7.38
C LEU A 251 4.93 -0.27 -6.88
N LEU A 252 5.23 -0.19 -5.58
CA LEU A 252 5.92 0.97 -5.00
C LEU A 252 7.36 1.10 -5.53
N ARG A 253 8.07 -0.02 -5.68
CA ARG A 253 9.42 -0.06 -6.26
C ARG A 253 9.41 0.39 -7.72
N ARG A 254 8.41 -0.02 -8.50
CA ARG A 254 8.22 0.43 -9.86
C ARG A 254 7.95 1.93 -9.93
N SER A 255 7.11 2.44 -9.04
CA SER A 255 6.83 3.88 -8.96
C SER A 255 8.09 4.69 -8.63
N ALA A 256 8.91 4.23 -7.68
CA ALA A 256 10.19 4.87 -7.37
C ALA A 256 11.17 4.86 -8.55
N THR A 257 11.18 3.77 -9.34
CA THR A 257 12.00 3.69 -10.57
C THR A 257 11.53 4.71 -11.61
N ILE A 258 10.22 4.85 -11.82
CA ILE A 258 9.65 5.85 -12.74
C ILE A 258 10.01 7.27 -12.30
N ALA A 259 9.98 7.54 -10.99
CA ALA A 259 10.36 8.84 -10.44
C ALA A 259 11.85 9.14 -10.65
N ALA A 260 12.74 8.17 -10.42
CA ALA A 260 14.18 8.31 -10.67
C ALA A 260 14.50 8.52 -12.16
N ASP A 261 13.90 7.74 -13.06
CA ASP A 261 14.09 7.90 -14.51
C ASP A 261 13.60 9.29 -14.99
N SER A 262 12.54 9.81 -14.37
CA SER A 262 12.02 11.15 -14.66
C SER A 262 12.95 12.25 -14.13
N ALA A 263 13.59 12.02 -12.98
CA ALA A 263 14.57 12.91 -12.37
C ALA A 263 15.80 13.10 -13.27
N ASP A 264 16.38 11.99 -13.75
CA ASP A 264 17.59 12.01 -14.58
C ASP A 264 17.38 12.75 -15.91
N ARG A 265 16.15 12.78 -16.41
CA ARG A 265 15.79 13.40 -17.70
C ARG A 265 15.39 14.87 -17.61
N HIS A 266 15.18 15.42 -16.42
CA HIS A 266 14.70 16.80 -16.23
C HIS A 266 15.72 17.68 -15.53
N SER A 267 16.12 18.78 -16.18
CA SER A 267 17.07 19.77 -15.65
C SER A 267 16.57 20.56 -14.43
N GLY A 268 15.31 20.40 -14.04
CA GLY A 268 14.70 21.04 -12.86
C GLY A 268 14.66 20.16 -11.61
N TYR A 269 15.28 18.98 -11.65
CA TYR A 269 15.45 18.13 -10.46
C TYR A 269 16.62 18.66 -9.64
N GLU A 270 16.38 19.03 -8.39
CA GLU A 270 17.47 19.43 -7.49
C GLU A 270 18.25 18.17 -7.09
N ARG A 271 19.50 18.06 -7.57
CA ARG A 271 20.42 17.03 -7.11
C ARG A 271 20.92 17.41 -5.73
N GLU A 272 20.75 16.50 -4.78
CA GLU A 272 21.43 16.63 -3.50
C GLU A 272 22.90 16.33 -3.75
N ASP A 273 23.79 17.22 -3.31
CA ASP A 273 25.21 16.86 -3.16
C ASP A 273 25.23 15.61 -2.30
N SER A 274 25.65 14.51 -2.92
CA SER A 274 25.63 13.18 -2.33
C SER A 274 26.31 13.23 -0.96
N ASP A 275 25.66 12.65 0.04
CA ASP A 275 26.29 12.31 1.31
C ASP A 275 27.58 11.52 1.01
N GLU A 276 28.72 12.20 1.07
CA GLU A 276 30.05 11.61 1.17
C GLU A 276 30.19 10.98 2.57
N ASP A 277 29.31 10.04 2.90
CA ASP A 277 29.60 9.08 3.95
C ASP A 277 30.55 8.04 3.34
N GLU A 278 31.83 8.21 3.70
CA GLU A 278 32.93 7.29 3.47
C GLU A 278 32.60 5.89 4.02
N ASP A 279 32.05 5.02 3.17
CA ASP A 279 32.30 3.58 3.27
C ASP A 279 33.42 3.23 2.28
N LEU A 280 34.65 3.61 2.64
CA LEU A 280 35.86 3.06 2.06
C LEU A 280 35.98 1.59 2.48
N GLU A 281 35.29 0.69 1.76
CA GLU A 281 35.73 -0.70 1.50
C GLU A 281 34.67 -1.44 0.67
N SER A 282 34.80 -1.37 -0.65
CA SER A 282 34.42 -2.42 -1.60
C SER A 282 34.59 -1.86 -3.01
N GLY A 283 35.74 -2.14 -3.62
CA GLY A 283 35.95 -1.92 -5.04
C GLY A 283 34.94 -2.71 -5.85
N ASN A 284 33.85 -2.05 -6.28
CA ASN A 284 33.08 -2.50 -7.43
C ASN A 284 32.55 -1.27 -8.17
N THR A 285 33.18 -0.98 -9.28
CA THR A 285 32.84 0.10 -10.21
C THR A 285 31.48 -0.18 -10.87
N GLY A 286 30.53 0.76 -10.76
CA GLY A 286 29.39 0.85 -11.70
C GLY A 286 27.96 0.78 -11.16
N GLY A 287 27.70 1.13 -9.89
CA GLY A 287 26.33 1.23 -9.38
C GLY A 287 26.03 2.58 -8.74
N SER A 288 25.25 3.45 -9.40
CA SER A 288 24.63 4.61 -8.75
C SER A 288 23.92 4.14 -7.47
N LYS A 289 24.32 4.65 -6.30
CA LYS A 289 23.60 4.49 -5.02
C LYS A 289 22.15 4.96 -5.25
N LYS A 290 21.23 4.02 -5.47
CA LYS A 290 19.81 4.32 -5.75
C LYS A 290 19.13 4.84 -4.49
N PHE A 291 18.57 6.04 -4.57
CA PHE A 291 17.69 6.63 -3.57
C PHE A 291 16.64 5.62 -3.06
N LYS A 292 16.66 5.27 -1.76
CA LYS A 292 15.57 4.54 -1.08
C LYS A 292 14.44 5.52 -0.73
N GLU A 293 13.80 6.14 -1.73
CA GLU A 293 12.60 6.94 -1.49
C GLU A 293 11.40 5.99 -1.29
N VAL A 294 10.99 5.80 -0.04
CA VAL A 294 9.93 4.85 0.34
C VAL A 294 8.57 5.49 0.09
N GLN A 295 7.92 5.13 -1.03
CA GLN A 295 6.52 5.49 -1.25
C GLN A 295 5.58 4.71 -0.34
N ARG A 296 4.47 5.34 0.06
CA ARG A 296 3.46 4.77 0.97
C ARG A 296 2.31 4.10 0.20
N VAL A 297 1.82 2.98 0.73
CA VAL A 297 0.50 2.45 0.36
C VAL A 297 -0.58 3.34 0.95
N ALA A 298 -1.60 3.70 0.17
CA ALA A 298 -2.79 4.40 0.67
C ALA A 298 -3.92 3.40 0.92
N PHE A 299 -4.27 3.17 2.18
CA PHE A 299 -5.40 2.33 2.56
C PHE A 299 -6.70 3.14 2.53
N LEU A 300 -7.70 2.66 1.81
CA LEU A 300 -9.01 3.28 1.64
C LEU A 300 -10.10 2.39 2.22
N THR A 301 -10.53 2.69 3.44
CA THR A 301 -11.45 1.82 4.20
C THR A 301 -12.78 2.50 4.49
N ALA A 302 -13.84 1.69 4.58
CA ALA A 302 -15.13 2.13 5.08
C ALA A 302 -15.17 2.28 6.61
N ARG A 303 -14.15 1.78 7.32
CA ARG A 303 -14.07 1.83 8.79
C ARG A 303 -14.18 3.28 9.29
N PRO A 304 -14.98 3.53 10.34
CA PRO A 304 -15.21 4.87 10.86
C PRO A 304 -14.00 5.40 11.63
N GLU A 305 -13.82 6.72 11.67
CA GLU A 305 -12.67 7.39 12.29
C GLU A 305 -12.32 6.94 13.71
N PHE A 306 -13.30 6.60 14.55
CA PHE A 306 -13.02 6.14 15.92
C PHE A 306 -12.24 4.82 15.97
N LEU A 307 -12.24 4.02 14.89
CA LEU A 307 -11.44 2.80 14.76
C LEU A 307 -10.01 3.06 14.25
N ARG A 308 -9.62 4.32 13.96
CA ARG A 308 -8.31 4.64 13.37
C ARG A 308 -7.14 4.03 14.13
N LYS A 309 -7.11 4.17 15.47
CA LYS A 309 -6.02 3.62 16.31
C LYS A 309 -5.89 2.11 16.16
N ARG A 310 -7.03 1.42 16.05
CA ARG A 310 -7.09 -0.02 15.89
C ARG A 310 -6.67 -0.45 14.50
N SER A 311 -7.20 0.17 13.45
CA SER A 311 -6.76 -0.08 12.07
C SER A 311 -5.26 0.17 11.90
N LEU A 312 -4.70 1.20 12.56
CA LEU A 312 -3.26 1.46 12.58
C LEU A 312 -2.48 0.31 13.22
N HIS A 313 -2.96 -0.22 14.36
CA HIS A 313 -2.31 -1.33 15.04
C HIS A 313 -2.39 -2.63 14.23
N GLU A 314 -3.55 -2.92 13.64
CA GLU A 314 -3.75 -4.10 12.78
C GLU A 314 -2.85 -4.06 11.55
N LEU A 315 -2.81 -2.95 10.80
CA LEU A 315 -1.95 -2.82 9.62
C LEU A 315 -0.46 -2.98 9.96
N ARG A 316 -0.02 -2.44 11.11
CA ARG A 316 1.35 -2.62 11.62
C ARG A 316 1.63 -4.07 12.00
N ALA A 317 0.67 -4.75 12.64
CA ALA A 317 0.78 -6.17 12.96
C ALA A 317 0.85 -7.04 11.69
N CYS A 318 0.14 -6.64 10.63
CA CYS A 318 0.22 -7.29 9.32
C CYS A 318 1.59 -7.12 8.65
N GLY A 319 2.34 -6.07 8.96
CA GLY A 319 3.67 -5.81 8.39
C GLY A 319 3.79 -4.48 7.63
N PHE A 320 2.73 -3.67 7.55
CA PHE A 320 2.77 -2.35 6.93
C PHE A 320 3.28 -1.31 7.92
N GLN A 321 4.50 -0.82 7.69
CA GLN A 321 5.11 0.21 8.54
C GLN A 321 4.86 1.63 8.02
N HIS A 322 4.87 1.81 6.69
CA HIS A 322 4.77 3.10 6.02
C HIS A 322 3.54 3.14 5.11
N PHE A 323 2.45 3.71 5.63
CA PHE A 323 1.19 3.82 4.89
C PHE A 323 0.46 5.12 5.22
N THR A 324 -0.54 5.43 4.39
CA THR A 324 -1.52 6.51 4.57
C THR A 324 -2.88 5.87 4.77
N LEU A 325 -3.66 6.33 5.76
CA LEU A 325 -4.94 5.73 6.11
C LEU A 325 -6.11 6.70 5.87
N LEU A 326 -6.92 6.39 4.86
CA LEU A 326 -8.10 7.13 4.44
C LEU A 326 -9.35 6.46 5.04
N MET A 327 -9.79 6.96 6.20
CA MET A 327 -10.90 6.40 6.96
C MET A 327 -12.26 6.82 6.40
N GLY A 328 -13.26 5.95 6.62
CA GLY A 328 -14.65 6.22 6.33
C GLY A 328 -15.30 7.10 7.39
N ARG A 329 -16.49 7.61 7.06
CA ARG A 329 -17.39 8.26 8.01
C ARG A 329 -18.44 7.26 8.46
N PHE A 330 -18.77 7.24 9.75
CA PHE A 330 -19.79 6.34 10.31
C PHE A 330 -21.12 6.38 9.56
N ALA A 331 -21.60 7.57 9.20
CA ALA A 331 -22.84 7.76 8.43
C ALA A 331 -22.83 7.09 7.04
N ASN A 332 -21.66 6.82 6.48
CA ASN A 332 -21.51 6.22 5.16
C ASN A 332 -21.53 4.68 5.20
N MET A 333 -21.55 4.06 6.38
CA MET A 333 -21.55 2.60 6.52
C MET A 333 -22.91 1.96 6.20
N TRP A 334 -23.98 2.76 6.15
CA TRP A 334 -25.32 2.27 5.79
C TRP A 334 -25.54 2.31 4.28
N GLY A 335 -25.30 1.18 3.62
CA GLY A 335 -25.57 0.97 2.20
C GLY A 335 -24.34 1.14 1.31
N SER A 336 -24.21 0.25 0.32
CA SER A 336 -23.06 0.17 -0.60
C SER A 336 -22.76 1.46 -1.33
N GLN A 337 -23.79 2.14 -1.83
CA GLN A 337 -23.66 3.40 -2.57
C GLN A 337 -23.08 4.51 -1.69
N ARG A 338 -23.41 4.53 -0.39
CA ARG A 338 -22.85 5.51 0.56
C ARG A 338 -21.39 5.21 0.87
N ILE A 339 -21.04 3.93 1.00
CA ILE A 339 -19.65 3.48 1.15
C ILE A 339 -18.84 3.90 -0.07
N ALA A 340 -19.31 3.58 -1.28
CA ALA A 340 -18.67 3.94 -2.54
C ALA A 340 -18.49 5.46 -2.66
N SER A 341 -19.54 6.24 -2.37
CA SER A 341 -19.48 7.71 -2.37
C SER A 341 -18.50 8.28 -1.34
N GLY A 342 -18.40 7.65 -0.17
CA GLY A 342 -17.43 7.98 0.87
C GLY A 342 -16.01 7.72 0.43
N LYS A 343 -15.77 6.53 -0.14
CA LYS A 343 -14.47 6.13 -0.68
C LYS A 343 -14.05 7.01 -1.85
N LEU A 344 -14.97 7.32 -2.78
CA LEU A 344 -14.74 8.25 -3.90
C LEU A 344 -14.34 9.64 -3.40
N ARG A 345 -15.02 10.17 -2.38
CA ARG A 345 -14.67 11.48 -1.80
C ARG A 345 -13.25 11.49 -1.23
N ASN A 346 -12.86 10.43 -0.52
CA ASN A 346 -11.52 10.28 0.00
C ASN A 346 -10.48 10.11 -1.12
N PHE A 347 -10.81 9.35 -2.16
CA PHE A 347 -9.98 9.22 -3.35
C PHE A 347 -9.78 10.56 -4.05
N VAL A 348 -10.84 11.33 -4.31
CA VAL A 348 -10.74 12.65 -4.94
C VAL A 348 -9.82 13.55 -4.14
N ARG A 349 -10.01 13.62 -2.81
CA ARG A 349 -9.10 14.36 -1.91
C ARG A 349 -7.65 13.90 -2.00
N PHE A 350 -7.42 12.59 -2.00
CA PHE A 350 -6.08 12.01 -2.14
C PHE A 350 -5.45 12.33 -3.50
N LYS A 351 -6.24 12.30 -4.58
CA LYS A 351 -5.84 12.67 -5.93
C LYS A 351 -5.46 14.14 -6.04
N ARG A 352 -6.11 15.05 -5.30
CA ARG A 352 -5.70 16.47 -5.25
C ARG A 352 -4.31 16.64 -4.63
N VAL A 353 -3.99 15.88 -3.58
CA VAL A 353 -2.65 15.90 -2.95
C VAL A 353 -1.59 15.38 -3.92
N PHE A 354 -1.91 14.36 -4.71
CA PHE A 354 -0.99 13.69 -5.63
C PHE A 354 -1.42 13.83 -7.08
N ALA A 355 -1.72 15.06 -7.49
CA ALA A 355 -2.35 15.37 -8.77
C ALA A 355 -1.52 14.92 -9.99
N GLU A 356 -0.21 14.76 -9.85
CA GLU A 356 0.73 14.30 -10.88
C GLU A 356 0.74 12.77 -11.06
N HIS A 357 0.31 12.02 -10.04
CA HIS A 357 0.38 10.55 -10.01
C HIS A 357 -0.77 9.88 -10.77
N ARG A 358 -0.51 8.67 -11.26
CA ARG A 358 -1.55 7.72 -11.67
C ARG A 358 -1.82 6.70 -10.56
N PHE A 359 -2.99 6.09 -10.58
CA PHE A 359 -3.45 5.25 -9.47
C PHE A 359 -3.76 3.83 -9.92
N VAL A 360 -3.39 2.86 -9.09
CA VAL A 360 -3.93 1.50 -9.16
C VAL A 360 -4.84 1.33 -7.94
N PHE A 361 -6.09 0.97 -8.17
CA PHE A 361 -7.05 0.69 -7.11
C PHE A 361 -7.21 -0.82 -6.95
N VAL A 362 -7.12 -1.29 -5.71
CA VAL A 362 -7.37 -2.68 -5.32
C VAL A 362 -8.45 -2.69 -4.25
N GLY A 363 -9.53 -3.42 -4.48
CA GLY A 363 -10.62 -3.62 -3.54
C GLY A 363 -11.12 -5.06 -3.58
N ASP A 364 -12.23 -5.35 -2.92
CA ASP A 364 -12.89 -6.66 -2.93
C ASP A 364 -14.24 -6.63 -3.66
N ASN A 365 -14.82 -7.79 -3.92
CA ASN A 365 -16.15 -7.88 -4.57
C ASN A 365 -17.31 -7.45 -3.63
N GLY A 366 -16.99 -6.90 -2.46
CA GLY A 366 -17.83 -6.10 -1.58
C GLY A 366 -18.59 -5.01 -2.30
N GLN A 367 -19.76 -4.65 -1.77
CA GLN A 367 -20.70 -3.82 -2.53
C GLN A 367 -20.17 -2.39 -2.80
N GLY A 368 -19.21 -1.88 -2.01
CA GLY A 368 -18.67 -0.52 -2.17
C GLY A 368 -17.55 -0.37 -3.20
N ASP A 369 -16.78 -1.42 -3.46
CA ASP A 369 -15.51 -1.31 -4.20
C ASP A 369 -15.69 -1.52 -5.70
N ILE A 370 -16.61 -2.39 -6.09
CA ILE A 370 -17.06 -2.50 -7.48
C ILE A 370 -17.68 -1.17 -7.94
N ASP A 371 -18.55 -0.57 -7.12
CA ASP A 371 -19.22 0.69 -7.44
C ASP A 371 -18.24 1.86 -7.53
N LEU A 372 -17.26 1.92 -6.62
CA LEU A 372 -16.15 2.87 -6.73
C LEU A 372 -15.34 2.62 -8.02
N GLY A 373 -14.95 1.37 -8.28
CA GLY A 373 -14.17 0.98 -9.45
C GLY A 373 -14.82 1.41 -10.76
N LYS A 374 -16.13 1.22 -10.89
CA LYS A 374 -16.91 1.70 -12.03
C LYS A 374 -16.82 3.21 -12.18
N GLU A 375 -17.03 3.93 -11.10
CA GLU A 375 -17.00 5.39 -11.14
C GLU A 375 -15.61 5.93 -11.54
N LEU A 376 -14.55 5.29 -11.03
CA LEU A 376 -13.18 5.59 -11.40
C LEU A 376 -12.89 5.35 -12.89
N LEU A 377 -13.44 4.28 -13.46
CA LEU A 377 -13.23 3.91 -14.87
C LEU A 377 -14.16 4.63 -15.84
N LYS A 378 -15.30 5.20 -15.39
CA LYS A 378 -16.15 6.06 -16.24
C LYS A 378 -15.43 7.32 -16.72
N ASN A 379 -14.57 7.88 -15.88
CA ASN A 379 -13.85 9.12 -16.16
C ASN A 379 -12.33 8.95 -15.95
N PRO A 380 -11.67 8.12 -16.78
CA PRO A 380 -10.28 7.72 -16.54
C PRO A 380 -9.32 8.90 -16.64
N HIS A 381 -9.58 9.89 -17.51
CA HIS A 381 -8.78 11.12 -17.60
C HIS A 381 -8.92 12.01 -16.37
N LEU A 382 -10.11 12.05 -15.75
CA LEU A 382 -10.36 12.85 -14.55
C LEU A 382 -9.63 12.28 -13.33
N TYR A 383 -9.64 10.95 -13.21
CA TYR A 383 -9.16 10.22 -12.03
C TYR A 383 -7.74 9.67 -12.17
N ALA A 384 -7.20 9.58 -13.40
CA ALA A 384 -5.87 9.05 -13.70
C ALA A 384 -5.66 7.62 -13.15
N VAL A 385 -6.70 6.78 -13.19
CA VAL A 385 -6.64 5.38 -12.73
C VAL A 385 -6.15 4.51 -13.88
N SER A 386 -5.06 3.77 -13.66
CA SER A 386 -4.45 2.88 -14.64
C SER A 386 -4.98 1.46 -14.59
N ALA A 387 -5.47 1.02 -13.43
CA ALA A 387 -6.08 -0.29 -13.25
C ALA A 387 -7.01 -0.30 -12.03
N VAL A 388 -8.11 -1.05 -12.14
CA VAL A 388 -8.97 -1.42 -11.02
C VAL A 388 -8.97 -2.94 -10.89
N LEU A 389 -8.46 -3.42 -9.77
CA LEU A 389 -8.36 -4.84 -9.44
C LEU A 389 -9.35 -5.14 -8.32
N ILE A 390 -10.22 -6.13 -8.53
CA ILE A 390 -11.22 -6.54 -7.53
C ILE A 390 -10.94 -7.97 -7.10
N HIS A 391 -10.64 -8.15 -5.81
CA HIS A 391 -10.42 -9.44 -5.21
C HIS A 391 -11.75 -10.19 -5.14
N ASP A 392 -11.82 -11.31 -5.85
CA ASP A 392 -12.99 -12.18 -5.91
C ASP A 392 -13.03 -13.11 -4.70
N ILE A 393 -13.72 -12.68 -3.64
CA ILE A 393 -13.88 -13.43 -2.39
C ILE A 393 -15.12 -14.33 -2.47
N ILE A 394 -15.04 -15.50 -1.83
CA ILE A 394 -16.16 -16.46 -1.76
C ILE A 394 -16.93 -16.23 -0.46
N ARG A 395 -18.25 -15.98 -0.56
CA ARG A 395 -19.15 -15.79 0.59
C ARG A 395 -19.85 -17.11 0.96
N ASN A 396 -19.95 -17.41 2.25
CA ASN A 396 -20.54 -18.64 2.80
C ASN A 396 -22.05 -18.89 2.53
N HIS A 397 -22.75 -18.01 1.82
CA HIS A 397 -24.21 -18.15 1.59
C HIS A 397 -24.60 -18.52 0.15
N ALA A 398 -23.66 -18.84 -0.73
CA ALA A 398 -23.99 -19.51 -1.99
C ALA A 398 -24.10 -21.03 -1.74
N THR A 399 -25.28 -21.48 -1.34
CA THR A 399 -25.68 -22.90 -1.26
C THR A 399 -25.81 -23.56 -2.64
N GLU A 400 -25.28 -22.94 -3.70
CA GLU A 400 -25.26 -23.46 -5.05
C GLU A 400 -23.82 -23.55 -5.53
N LYS A 401 -23.51 -24.70 -6.13
CA LYS A 401 -22.24 -25.13 -6.75
C LYS A 401 -21.12 -24.08 -6.72
N LEU A 402 -19.99 -24.47 -6.10
CA LEU A 402 -18.68 -23.81 -6.02
C LEU A 402 -18.09 -23.30 -7.37
N SER A 403 -18.81 -23.47 -8.48
CA SER A 403 -18.39 -23.25 -9.87
C SER A 403 -19.10 -22.10 -10.59
N GLN A 404 -19.97 -21.31 -9.95
CA GLN A 404 -20.62 -20.17 -10.62
C GLN A 404 -20.11 -18.83 -10.08
N HIS A 405 -19.47 -18.10 -10.99
CA HIS A 405 -19.00 -16.70 -10.99
C HIS A 405 -19.18 -15.85 -9.72
N SER A 406 -18.18 -14.99 -9.46
CA SER A 406 -18.23 -13.95 -8.44
C SER A 406 -19.57 -13.23 -8.43
N TYR A 407 -20.02 -12.87 -7.23
CA TYR A 407 -20.99 -11.81 -7.06
C TYR A 407 -20.59 -10.64 -7.99
N ARG A 408 -21.45 -10.31 -8.96
CA ARG A 408 -21.27 -9.23 -9.96
C ARG A 408 -20.09 -9.40 -10.93
N GLY A 409 -19.59 -10.61 -11.20
CA GLY A 409 -18.44 -10.83 -12.10
C GLY A 409 -18.65 -10.36 -13.54
N LYS A 410 -19.84 -10.60 -14.12
CA LYS A 410 -20.21 -10.06 -15.44
C LYS A 410 -20.11 -8.54 -15.49
N GLU A 411 -20.52 -7.90 -14.41
CA GLU A 411 -20.53 -6.46 -14.29
C GLU A 411 -19.12 -5.87 -14.16
N CYS A 412 -18.20 -6.57 -13.48
CA CYS A 412 -16.78 -6.20 -13.49
C CYS A 412 -16.21 -6.21 -14.92
N ASN A 413 -16.39 -7.33 -15.63
CA ASN A 413 -15.87 -7.50 -16.99
C ASN A 413 -16.40 -6.42 -17.96
N GLN A 414 -17.70 -6.11 -17.89
CA GLN A 414 -18.33 -5.09 -18.72
C GLN A 414 -17.83 -3.66 -18.44
N ASN A 415 -17.23 -3.41 -17.26
CA ASN A 415 -16.78 -2.08 -16.86
C ASN A 415 -15.25 -1.94 -16.85
N GLY A 416 -14.51 -2.90 -17.42
CA GLY A 416 -13.05 -2.87 -17.46
C GLY A 416 -12.38 -3.14 -16.10
N ILE A 417 -13.12 -3.69 -15.15
CA ILE A 417 -12.59 -4.11 -13.84
C ILE A 417 -12.01 -5.51 -13.98
N HIS A 418 -10.78 -5.69 -13.52
CA HIS A 418 -10.14 -7.01 -13.50
C HIS A 418 -10.38 -7.71 -12.16
N SER A 419 -11.18 -8.78 -12.18
CA SER A 419 -11.35 -9.64 -11.01
C SER A 419 -10.18 -10.62 -10.89
N PHE A 420 -9.64 -10.80 -9.68
CA PHE A 420 -8.54 -11.74 -9.41
C PHE A 420 -8.81 -12.57 -8.15
N ARG A 421 -8.20 -13.75 -8.04
CA ARG A 421 -8.32 -14.63 -6.85
C ARG A 421 -7.07 -14.74 -6.00
N THR A 422 -5.91 -14.53 -6.61
CA THR A 422 -4.63 -14.48 -5.91
C THR A 422 -3.86 -13.23 -6.32
N TYR A 423 -2.94 -12.77 -5.45
CA TYR A 423 -2.08 -11.64 -5.77
C TYR A 423 -1.06 -11.95 -6.88
N ILE A 424 -0.86 -13.23 -7.23
CA ILE A 424 -0.11 -13.61 -8.44
C ILE A 424 -0.90 -13.17 -9.67
N GLY A 425 -2.16 -13.58 -9.79
CA GLY A 425 -3.05 -13.16 -10.88
C GLY A 425 -3.18 -11.64 -10.98
N ALA A 426 -3.34 -10.94 -9.85
CA ALA A 426 -3.34 -9.48 -9.82
C ALA A 426 -2.04 -8.87 -10.38
N SER A 427 -0.89 -9.38 -9.94
CA SER A 427 0.42 -8.90 -10.41
C SER A 427 0.66 -9.22 -11.90
N PHE A 428 0.20 -10.39 -12.36
CA PHE A 428 0.31 -10.82 -13.75
C PHE A 428 -0.54 -9.93 -14.66
N HIS A 429 -1.75 -9.55 -14.24
CA HIS A 429 -2.56 -8.59 -14.98
C HIS A 429 -1.88 -7.22 -15.10
N LEU A 430 -1.25 -6.72 -14.02
CA LEU A 430 -0.46 -5.49 -14.10
C LEU A 430 0.78 -5.63 -15.02
N TYR A 431 1.35 -6.83 -15.15
CA TYR A 431 2.37 -7.11 -16.15
C TYR A 431 1.83 -7.02 -17.58
N MET A 432 0.67 -7.62 -17.84
CA MET A 432 0.00 -7.52 -19.15
C MET A 432 -0.33 -6.09 -19.55
N LEU A 433 -0.63 -5.22 -18.58
CA LEU A 433 -0.83 -3.77 -18.79
C LEU A 433 0.47 -2.96 -18.92
N GLY A 434 1.65 -3.61 -18.83
CA GLY A 434 2.96 -2.93 -18.86
C GLY A 434 3.28 -2.10 -17.61
N LEU A 435 2.47 -2.25 -16.55
CA LEU A 435 2.66 -1.53 -15.29
C LEU A 435 3.74 -2.18 -14.44
N LEU A 436 3.87 -3.51 -14.45
CA LEU A 436 4.93 -4.26 -13.77
C LEU A 436 5.79 -5.05 -14.78
N PRO A 437 7.10 -5.23 -14.54
CA PRO A 437 7.90 -6.18 -15.30
C PRO A 437 7.62 -7.62 -14.86
N LEU A 438 7.83 -8.61 -15.74
CA LEU A 438 7.65 -10.04 -15.43
C LEU A 438 8.46 -10.49 -14.20
N SER A 439 9.67 -9.95 -14.01
CA SER A 439 10.50 -10.26 -12.83
C SER A 439 9.85 -9.84 -11.50
N SER A 440 8.97 -8.83 -11.50
CA SER A 440 8.15 -8.47 -10.33
C SER A 440 7.11 -9.53 -10.02
N VAL A 441 6.45 -10.08 -11.03
CA VAL A 441 5.48 -11.16 -10.89
C VAL A 441 6.15 -12.42 -10.31
N VAL A 442 7.34 -12.78 -10.80
CA VAL A 442 8.12 -13.91 -10.28
C VAL A 442 8.39 -13.78 -8.78
N ARG A 443 8.82 -12.59 -8.30
CA ARG A 443 9.02 -12.38 -6.86
C ARG A 443 7.72 -12.49 -6.07
N VAL A 444 6.59 -12.05 -6.63
CA VAL A 444 5.26 -12.24 -6.01
C VAL A 444 4.93 -13.73 -5.90
N VAL A 445 5.21 -14.54 -6.92
CA VAL A 445 5.05 -16.01 -6.86
C VAL A 445 5.86 -16.61 -5.71
N GLU A 446 7.17 -16.32 -5.65
CA GLU A 446 8.06 -16.87 -4.62
C GLU A 446 7.59 -16.52 -3.20
N LYS A 447 7.23 -15.25 -2.95
CA LYS A 447 6.72 -14.83 -1.63
C LYS A 447 5.32 -15.36 -1.33
N THR A 448 4.50 -15.59 -2.35
CA THR A 448 3.20 -16.23 -2.21
C THR A 448 3.36 -17.67 -1.75
N ALA A 449 4.29 -18.42 -2.35
CA ALA A 449 4.57 -19.80 -1.98
C ALA A 449 5.06 -19.94 -0.53
N LEU A 450 5.99 -19.06 -0.11
CA LEU A 450 6.47 -19.01 1.28
C LEU A 450 5.36 -18.63 2.27
N ALA A 451 4.53 -17.64 1.93
CA ALA A 451 3.43 -17.23 2.79
C ALA A 451 2.37 -18.32 2.91
N TYR A 452 2.04 -19.00 1.81
CA TYR A 452 1.10 -20.12 1.76
C TYR A 452 1.53 -21.28 2.67
N ALA A 453 2.79 -21.70 2.59
CA ALA A 453 3.33 -22.80 3.39
C ALA A 453 3.24 -22.54 4.90
N ALA A 454 3.25 -21.27 5.31
CA ALA A 454 3.20 -20.88 6.72
C ALA A 454 1.76 -20.61 7.23
N ILE A 455 0.71 -20.79 6.41
CA ILE A 455 -0.68 -20.70 6.86
C ILE A 455 -1.07 -21.98 7.61
N VAL A 456 -1.67 -21.81 8.79
CA VAL A 456 -2.33 -22.90 9.52
C VAL A 456 -3.79 -22.95 9.09
N PHE A 457 -4.12 -23.82 8.15
CA PHE A 457 -5.47 -23.96 7.60
C PHE A 457 -6.43 -24.64 8.58
N ASP A 458 -7.72 -24.26 8.53
CA ASP A 458 -8.76 -24.88 9.34
C ASP A 458 -9.05 -26.31 8.86
N THR A 459 -8.92 -26.58 7.55
CA THR A 459 -9.14 -27.90 6.95
C THR A 459 -8.15 -28.20 5.82
N ARG A 460 -7.88 -29.50 5.57
CA ARG A 460 -7.07 -29.94 4.41
C ARG A 460 -7.69 -29.53 3.07
N LYS A 461 -9.02 -29.59 2.96
CA LYS A 461 -9.74 -29.18 1.74
C LYS A 461 -9.54 -27.68 1.42
N GLN A 462 -9.54 -26.83 2.45
CA GLN A 462 -9.24 -25.41 2.30
C GLN A 462 -7.82 -25.19 1.77
N LYS A 463 -6.83 -25.90 2.33
CA LYS A 463 -5.43 -25.89 1.88
C LYS A 463 -5.29 -26.31 0.40
N GLN A 464 -5.94 -27.42 0.01
CA GLN A 464 -5.90 -27.96 -1.36
C GLN A 464 -6.56 -27.03 -2.38
N ASN A 465 -7.75 -26.50 -2.08
CA ASN A 465 -8.45 -25.56 -2.97
C ASN A 465 -7.60 -24.32 -3.25
N LEU A 466 -6.95 -23.76 -2.23
CA LEU A 466 -6.09 -22.60 -2.40
C LEU A 466 -4.81 -22.93 -3.19
N ALA A 467 -4.22 -24.12 -2.99
CA ALA A 467 -3.08 -24.56 -3.81
C ALA A 467 -3.44 -24.59 -5.30
N GLN A 468 -4.63 -25.09 -5.64
CA GLN A 468 -5.11 -25.13 -7.03
C GLN A 468 -5.28 -23.72 -7.61
N GLU A 469 -5.82 -22.76 -6.85
CA GLU A 469 -5.92 -21.37 -7.30
C GLU A 469 -4.55 -20.72 -7.53
N ILE A 470 -3.60 -20.96 -6.62
CA ILE A 470 -2.21 -20.46 -6.77
C ILE A 470 -1.54 -21.10 -7.99
N LEU A 471 -1.66 -22.41 -8.16
CA LEU A 471 -1.04 -23.15 -9.28
C LEU A 471 -1.58 -22.69 -10.64
N ALA A 472 -2.87 -22.38 -10.73
CA ALA A 472 -3.47 -21.86 -11.97
C ALA A 472 -2.82 -20.53 -12.39
N ASP A 473 -2.64 -19.60 -11.44
CA ASP A 473 -1.97 -18.32 -11.72
C ASP A 473 -0.47 -18.50 -11.97
N VAL A 474 0.21 -19.41 -11.25
CA VAL A 474 1.62 -19.74 -11.51
C VAL A 474 1.82 -20.30 -12.91
N ALA A 475 0.90 -21.13 -13.40
CA ALA A 475 0.98 -21.70 -14.74
C ALA A 475 0.97 -20.61 -15.83
N ALA A 476 0.16 -19.56 -15.65
CA ALA A 476 0.17 -18.41 -16.56
C ALA A 476 1.53 -17.69 -16.57
N VAL A 477 2.17 -17.52 -15.40
CA VAL A 477 3.51 -16.91 -15.30
C VAL A 477 4.58 -17.78 -15.95
N VAL A 478 4.53 -19.09 -15.71
CA VAL A 478 5.48 -20.07 -16.26
C VAL A 478 5.45 -20.11 -17.79
N ASN A 479 4.29 -19.92 -18.40
CA ASN A 479 4.15 -19.89 -19.85
C ASN A 479 4.83 -18.67 -20.51
N GLU A 480 5.04 -17.58 -19.76
CA GLU A 480 5.76 -16.39 -20.21
C GLU A 480 7.28 -16.47 -19.99
N LEU A 481 7.76 -17.48 -19.26
CA LEU A 481 9.17 -17.61 -18.91
C LEU A 481 9.92 -18.57 -19.87
N PRO A 482 11.19 -18.28 -20.19
CA PRO A 482 12.07 -19.26 -20.83
C PRO A 482 12.17 -20.54 -19.98
N ASP A 483 12.28 -21.71 -20.62
CA ASP A 483 12.24 -23.02 -19.95
C ASP A 483 13.19 -23.12 -18.74
N GLN A 484 14.41 -22.61 -18.85
CA GLN A 484 15.37 -22.64 -17.74
C GLN A 484 14.90 -21.81 -16.52
N GLN A 485 14.29 -20.64 -16.75
CA GLN A 485 13.75 -19.79 -15.68
C GLN A 485 12.46 -20.37 -15.12
N ALA A 486 11.62 -20.97 -15.97
CA ALA A 486 10.42 -21.68 -15.55
C ALA A 486 10.76 -22.89 -14.65
N MET A 487 11.75 -23.70 -15.04
CA MET A 487 12.28 -24.81 -14.23
C MET A 487 12.78 -24.32 -12.87
N ALA A 488 13.55 -23.23 -12.85
CA ALA A 488 14.06 -22.64 -11.61
C ALA A 488 12.92 -22.15 -10.69
N LEU A 489 11.91 -21.48 -11.25
CA LEU A 489 10.75 -21.01 -10.51
C LEU A 489 9.97 -22.20 -9.91
N VAL A 490 9.65 -23.21 -10.73
CA VAL A 490 8.95 -24.42 -10.27
C VAL A 490 9.74 -25.16 -9.19
N SER A 491 11.08 -25.23 -9.31
CA SER A 491 11.95 -25.81 -8.28
C SER A 491 11.94 -25.03 -6.97
N SER A 492 11.62 -23.74 -6.98
CA SER A 492 11.58 -22.88 -5.79
C SER A 492 10.25 -22.94 -5.04
N LEU A 493 9.20 -23.47 -5.68
CA LEU A 493 7.89 -23.62 -5.06
C LEU A 493 7.94 -24.69 -3.97
N HIS A 494 7.19 -24.48 -2.89
CA HIS A 494 7.10 -25.43 -1.79
C HIS A 494 6.47 -26.75 -2.25
N ASP A 495 6.94 -27.89 -1.74
CA ASP A 495 6.43 -29.21 -2.16
C ASP A 495 4.92 -29.33 -1.92
N ASP A 496 4.35 -28.81 -0.83
CA ASP A 496 2.89 -28.76 -0.63
C ASP A 496 2.08 -28.03 -1.72
N LEU A 497 2.71 -27.15 -2.52
CA LEU A 497 2.07 -26.50 -3.66
C LEU A 497 2.21 -27.31 -4.95
N VAL A 498 3.24 -28.16 -5.05
CA VAL A 498 3.59 -28.91 -6.27
C VAL A 498 3.33 -30.42 -6.12
N GLY A 499 2.99 -30.86 -4.90
CA GLY A 499 2.93 -32.25 -4.46
C GLY A 499 1.94 -33.07 -5.28
N SER A 500 2.45 -34.20 -5.74
CA SER A 500 1.72 -35.29 -6.38
C SER A 500 0.51 -35.69 -5.54
N GLY A 501 -0.61 -36.00 -6.19
CA GLY A 501 -1.87 -36.37 -5.55
C GLY A 501 -1.85 -37.74 -4.86
N ASP A 502 -0.82 -38.07 -4.08
CA ASP A 502 -0.61 -39.38 -3.45
C ASP A 502 -0.79 -39.35 -1.93
N ASP A 503 -1.58 -38.41 -1.40
CA ASP A 503 -2.04 -38.42 0.00
C ASP A 503 -3.47 -39.02 0.13
N ASP A 504 -3.94 -39.76 -0.87
CA ASP A 504 -5.06 -40.67 -0.68
C ASP A 504 -4.52 -41.94 0.00
N GLU A 505 -4.97 -42.16 1.24
CA GLU A 505 -4.79 -43.39 2.00
C GLU A 505 -5.07 -44.61 1.11
N THR A 506 -4.02 -45.19 0.56
CA THR A 506 -3.99 -46.59 0.15
C THR A 506 -2.79 -47.24 0.80
N GLU A 507 -2.97 -47.61 2.07
CA GLU A 507 -2.37 -48.84 2.57
C GLU A 507 -2.87 -49.97 1.66
N ASN A 508 -2.10 -50.31 0.63
CA ASN A 508 -1.90 -51.69 0.19
C ASN A 508 -0.92 -51.79 -0.98
N ASN A 509 0.24 -52.37 -0.67
CA ASN A 509 1.02 -53.30 -1.50
C ASN A 509 1.02 -53.09 -3.02
N SER A 510 2.10 -52.52 -3.54
CA SER A 510 2.88 -53.20 -4.58
C SER A 510 4.25 -52.54 -4.77
N GLU A 511 5.29 -53.27 -4.38
CA GLU A 511 6.65 -53.06 -4.87
C GLU A 511 6.63 -53.27 -6.40
N GLN A 512 6.63 -52.16 -7.15
CA GLN A 512 7.03 -52.15 -8.54
C GLN A 512 8.14 -51.12 -8.75
N GLN A 513 9.21 -51.60 -9.38
CA GLN A 513 10.42 -50.87 -9.74
C GLN A 513 10.09 -49.53 -10.42
N SER A 514 10.21 -48.44 -9.66
CA SER A 514 10.28 -47.08 -10.19
C SER A 514 11.76 -46.78 -10.46
N GLU A 515 12.14 -46.67 -11.73
CA GLU A 515 13.41 -46.07 -12.13
C GLU A 515 13.53 -44.70 -11.45
N LYS A 516 14.60 -44.49 -10.67
CA LYS A 516 14.88 -43.19 -10.05
C LYS A 516 15.13 -42.16 -11.16
N LEU A 517 14.07 -41.48 -11.58
CA LEU A 517 14.11 -40.32 -12.47
C LEU A 517 15.20 -39.35 -11.98
N THR A 518 16.00 -38.82 -12.91
CA THR A 518 17.01 -37.81 -12.57
C THR A 518 16.30 -36.55 -12.06
N ARG A 519 17.00 -35.72 -11.26
CA ARG A 519 16.45 -34.46 -10.74
C ARG A 519 15.91 -33.56 -11.86
N GLU A 520 16.57 -33.57 -13.01
CA GLU A 520 16.15 -32.81 -14.19
C GLU A 520 14.84 -33.36 -14.79
N GLN A 521 14.71 -34.68 -14.92
CA GLN A 521 13.47 -35.33 -15.38
C GLN A 521 12.30 -35.09 -14.42
N GLN A 522 12.56 -35.12 -13.11
CA GLN A 522 11.55 -34.77 -12.09
C GLN A 522 11.09 -33.32 -12.20
N LEU A 523 12.02 -32.38 -12.40
CA LEU A 523 11.70 -30.97 -12.59
C LEU A 523 10.93 -30.74 -13.89
N GLN A 524 11.27 -31.44 -14.96
CA GLN A 524 10.56 -31.37 -16.23
C GLN A 524 9.13 -31.91 -16.11
N GLN A 525 8.92 -33.03 -15.38
CA GLN A 525 7.59 -33.52 -15.05
C GLN A 525 6.79 -32.52 -14.20
N ARG A 526 7.41 -31.90 -13.20
CA ARG A 526 6.77 -30.84 -12.38
C ARG A 526 6.39 -29.63 -13.24
N LEU A 527 7.27 -29.19 -14.14
CA LEU A 527 7.02 -28.10 -15.06
C LEU A 527 5.84 -28.42 -15.99
N GLU A 528 5.80 -29.63 -16.55
CA GLU A 528 4.68 -30.09 -17.36
C GLU A 528 3.37 -30.15 -16.56
N ALA A 529 3.41 -30.62 -15.31
CA ALA A 529 2.24 -30.63 -14.44
C ALA A 529 1.71 -29.21 -14.17
N VAL A 530 2.60 -28.25 -13.89
CA VAL A 530 2.24 -26.83 -13.75
C VAL A 530 1.67 -26.29 -15.05
N ARG A 531 2.29 -26.54 -16.21
CA ARG A 531 1.77 -26.12 -17.52
C ARG A 531 0.40 -26.74 -17.84
N LYS A 532 0.17 -28.01 -17.48
CA LYS A 532 -1.13 -28.68 -17.63
C LYS A 532 -2.22 -28.04 -16.78
N ASN A 533 -1.88 -27.41 -15.65
CA ASN A 533 -2.86 -26.64 -14.88
C ASN A 533 -3.35 -25.38 -15.60
N ALA A 534 -2.61 -24.84 -16.59
CA ALA A 534 -3.13 -23.80 -17.48
C ALA A 534 -4.21 -24.33 -18.46
N ALA A 535 -4.22 -25.64 -18.74
CA ALA A 535 -5.11 -26.28 -19.72
C ALA A 535 -6.40 -26.86 -19.12
N LYS A 536 -6.56 -26.86 -17.78
CA LYS A 536 -7.87 -27.12 -17.19
C LYS A 536 -8.75 -25.90 -17.45
N PRO A 537 -9.87 -26.04 -18.18
CA PRO A 537 -10.70 -24.89 -18.50
C PRO A 537 -11.22 -24.28 -17.20
N MET A 538 -10.85 -23.03 -16.94
CA MET A 538 -11.82 -22.09 -16.42
C MET A 538 -13.00 -22.08 -17.42
N PRO A 539 -14.26 -22.18 -16.98
CA PRO A 539 -15.39 -22.19 -17.92
C PRO A 539 -15.31 -20.95 -18.83
N LEU A 540 -15.09 -21.21 -20.12
CA LEU A 540 -14.95 -20.22 -21.18
C LEU A 540 -16.21 -19.34 -21.25
N SER A 541 -15.99 -18.02 -21.35
CA SER A 541 -16.99 -17.10 -21.90
C SER A 541 -17.10 -17.34 -23.41
N PRO A 542 -18.31 -17.41 -24.00
CA PRO A 542 -18.46 -17.57 -25.44
C PRO A 542 -18.10 -16.26 -26.16
N ASN A 543 -17.35 -16.45 -27.26
CA ASN A 543 -17.03 -15.54 -28.37
C ASN A 543 -17.48 -14.08 -28.27
N VAL A 544 -16.48 -13.19 -28.40
CA VAL A 544 -16.62 -11.89 -29.05
C VAL A 544 -17.06 -12.16 -30.49
N GLN A 545 -18.31 -11.90 -30.81
CA GLN A 545 -18.69 -11.60 -32.19
C GLN A 545 -18.27 -10.16 -32.49
N GLU A 546 -17.43 -10.03 -33.50
CA GLU A 546 -17.20 -8.79 -34.23
C GLU A 546 -18.54 -8.13 -34.58
N THR A 547 -18.67 -6.84 -34.32
CA THR A 547 -19.47 -5.94 -35.17
C THR A 547 -19.08 -4.48 -34.92
N VAL A 548 -18.45 -3.92 -35.96
CA VAL A 548 -18.43 -2.52 -36.47
C VAL A 548 -18.60 -1.38 -35.48
#